data_AF-E3EET2-F1
#
_entry.id   AF-E3EET2-F1
#
_cell.length_a   1.000
_cell.length_b   1.000
_cell.length_c   1.000
_cell.angle_alpha   90.00
_cell.angle_beta   90.00
_cell.angle_gamma   90.00
#
_symmetry.space_group_name_H-M   'P 1'
#
loop_
_entity.id
_entity.type
_entity.pdbx_description
1 polymer ?
#
loop_
_entity_poly.entity_id
_entity_poly.type
_entity_poly.pdbx_seq_one_letter_code
_entity_poly.pdbx_strand_id
1 'polypeptide(L)'
;MLLEPLGFLFFSTLEGVAVFALILSIFKVRMTPYLWQAIFVNLIMNLQSYLLREEFSLSYVVPVINMLLFIFLLATVVKIPIVWSGIMTVTGYFAYAVIQSVLLKAMFGNLPISELQNGSLKGYLLQVVSAATGLLISFILYRKEIGFSPNFKKLKFKEEYGIVITLIILSLISTSIVLYYSEVWLSMIFFALVSGFFIYYAVGKEYRDD
;
A
#
# COMPACT_ATOMS: atom_id res chain seq x y z
N MET A 1 21.02 -9.00 20.74
CA MET A 1 21.39 -7.73 20.08
C MET A 1 21.26 -7.74 18.55
N LEU A 2 21.31 -8.88 17.83
CA LEU A 2 21.06 -8.92 16.37
C LEU A 2 19.65 -9.42 15.95
N LEU A 3 18.88 -9.97 16.90
CA LEU A 3 17.57 -10.59 16.63
C LEU A 3 16.46 -9.59 16.32
N GLU A 4 16.45 -8.42 16.98
CA GLU A 4 15.46 -7.35 16.75
C GLU A 4 15.54 -6.74 15.33
N PRO A 5 16.72 -6.32 14.82
CA PRO A 5 16.80 -5.78 13.47
C PRO A 5 16.54 -6.84 12.39
N LEU A 6 16.94 -8.10 12.61
CA LEU A 6 16.63 -9.20 11.68
C LEU A 6 15.13 -9.53 11.66
N GLY A 7 14.48 -9.54 12.82
CA GLY A 7 13.04 -9.71 12.94
C GLY A 7 12.28 -8.58 12.24
N PHE A 8 12.67 -7.33 12.48
CA PHE A 8 12.10 -6.17 11.81
C PHE A 8 12.21 -6.28 10.29
N LEU A 9 13.38 -6.64 9.76
CA LEU A 9 13.58 -6.81 8.32
C LEU A 9 12.67 -7.92 7.76
N PHE A 10 12.62 -9.08 8.40
CA PHE A 10 11.82 -10.21 7.93
C PHE A 10 10.31 -9.88 7.93
N PHE A 11 9.79 -9.33 9.04
CA PHE A 11 8.37 -9.00 9.15
C PHE A 11 7.98 -7.84 8.23
N SER A 12 8.83 -6.83 8.10
CA SER A 12 8.56 -5.69 7.21
C SER A 12 8.64 -6.09 5.74
N THR A 13 9.54 -7.02 5.37
CA THR A 13 9.55 -7.60 4.03
C THR A 13 8.28 -8.41 3.76
N LEU A 14 7.81 -9.21 4.72
CA LEU A 14 6.59 -10.00 4.58
C LEU A 14 5.34 -9.11 4.45
N GLU A 15 5.27 -8.03 5.22
CA GLU A 15 4.26 -6.96 5.08
C GLU A 15 4.33 -6.30 3.69
N GLY A 16 5.52 -5.89 3.24
CA GLY A 16 5.68 -5.28 1.93
C GLY A 16 5.30 -6.21 0.77
N VAL A 17 5.58 -7.51 0.90
CA VAL A 17 5.16 -8.53 -0.06
C VAL A 17 3.64 -8.71 -0.03
N ALA A 18 3.01 -8.67 1.15
CA ALA A 18 1.55 -8.72 1.30
C ALA A 18 0.85 -7.51 0.66
N VAL A 19 1.39 -6.31 0.87
CA VAL A 19 0.88 -5.08 0.22
C VAL A 19 1.00 -5.19 -1.29
N PHE A 20 2.16 -5.62 -1.79
CA PHE A 20 2.37 -5.79 -3.23
C PHE A 20 1.45 -6.85 -3.84
N ALA A 21 1.27 -7.98 -3.15
CA ALA A 21 0.32 -9.01 -3.54
C ALA A 21 -1.11 -8.46 -3.63
N LEU A 22 -1.53 -7.70 -2.62
CA LEU A 22 -2.85 -7.07 -2.57
C LEU A 22 -3.04 -6.11 -3.76
N ILE A 23 -2.09 -5.21 -4.01
CA ILE A 23 -2.10 -4.28 -5.15
C ILE A 23 -2.30 -5.04 -6.46
N LEU A 24 -1.53 -6.09 -6.72
CA LEU A 24 -1.64 -6.83 -7.97
C LEU A 24 -2.93 -7.64 -8.08
N SER A 25 -3.35 -8.27 -6.98
CA SER A 25 -4.57 -9.11 -6.95
C SER A 25 -5.86 -8.33 -7.17
N ILE A 26 -5.97 -7.10 -6.66
CA ILE A 26 -7.13 -6.22 -6.93
C ILE A 26 -7.29 -5.96 -8.43
N PHE A 27 -6.18 -5.91 -9.18
CA PHE A 27 -6.16 -5.63 -10.62
C PHE A 27 -5.85 -6.86 -11.49
N LYS A 28 -6.07 -8.08 -10.96
CA LYS A 28 -5.86 -9.36 -11.67
C LYS A 28 -4.46 -9.52 -12.30
N VAL A 29 -3.45 -8.83 -11.79
CA VAL A 29 -2.08 -8.95 -12.29
C VAL A 29 -1.37 -10.10 -11.58
N ARG A 30 -0.64 -10.92 -12.33
CA ARG A 30 0.12 -12.05 -11.77
C ARG A 30 1.36 -11.54 -11.04
N MET A 31 1.50 -11.91 -9.76
CA MET A 31 2.64 -11.54 -8.91
C MET A 31 3.88 -12.40 -9.14
N THR A 32 3.72 -13.67 -9.54
CA THR A 32 4.79 -14.67 -9.62
C THR A 32 6.06 -14.23 -10.38
N PRO A 33 5.99 -13.54 -11.54
CA PRO A 33 7.21 -13.11 -12.24
C PRO A 33 7.91 -11.89 -11.61
N TYR A 34 7.27 -11.18 -10.68
CA TYR A 34 7.75 -9.92 -10.11
C TYR A 34 8.11 -10.00 -8.62
N LEU A 35 7.95 -11.18 -8.02
CA LEU A 35 8.15 -11.39 -6.59
C LEU A 35 9.58 -11.05 -6.14
N TRP A 36 10.57 -11.44 -6.94
CA TRP A 36 11.99 -11.16 -6.63
C TRP A 36 12.30 -9.67 -6.60
N GLN A 37 11.76 -8.94 -7.57
CA GLN A 37 11.93 -7.49 -7.69
C GLN A 37 11.18 -6.76 -6.56
N ALA A 38 10.00 -7.25 -6.17
CA ALA A 38 9.26 -6.72 -5.03
C ALA A 38 10.02 -6.93 -3.71
N ILE A 39 10.66 -8.08 -3.50
CA ILE A 39 11.50 -8.32 -2.32
C ILE A 39 12.67 -7.34 -2.29
N PHE A 40 13.34 -7.13 -3.43
CA PHE A 40 14.47 -6.19 -3.50
C PHE A 40 14.04 -4.74 -3.22
N VAL A 41 12.94 -4.28 -3.80
CA VAL A 41 12.40 -2.94 -3.53
C VAL A 41 11.97 -2.79 -2.07
N ASN A 42 11.38 -3.83 -1.48
CA ASN A 42 11.04 -3.83 -0.05
C ASN A 42 12.26 -3.71 0.87
N LEU A 43 13.41 -4.30 0.50
CA LEU A 43 14.65 -4.10 1.25
C LEU A 43 15.10 -2.63 1.23
N ILE A 44 14.99 -1.96 0.07
CA ILE A 44 15.28 -0.53 -0.05
C ILE A 44 14.30 0.29 0.80
N MET A 45 13.01 -0.03 0.75
CA MET A 45 11.97 0.60 1.57
C MET A 45 12.25 0.44 3.07
N ASN A 46 12.69 -0.73 3.51
CA ASN A 46 13.03 -0.98 4.91
C ASN A 46 14.23 -0.13 5.37
N LEU A 47 15.29 -0.08 4.56
CA LEU A 47 16.48 0.74 4.87
C LEU A 47 16.12 2.23 4.92
N GLN A 48 15.36 2.71 3.93
CA GLN A 48 14.89 4.08 3.87
C GLN A 48 13.94 4.41 5.03
N SER A 49 13.05 3.49 5.40
CA SER A 49 12.15 3.64 6.55
C SER A 49 12.94 3.75 7.86
N TYR A 50 13.99 2.96 8.05
CA TYR A 50 14.83 3.04 9.24
C TYR A 50 15.47 4.44 9.37
N LEU A 51 16.10 4.94 8.29
CA LEU A 51 16.72 6.26 8.28
C LEU A 51 15.70 7.37 8.59
N LEU A 52 14.51 7.33 7.98
CA LEU A 52 13.52 8.38 8.22
C LEU A 52 12.92 8.36 9.62
N ARG A 53 12.79 7.18 10.24
CA ARG A 53 12.19 7.04 11.56
C ARG A 53 13.18 7.37 12.68
N GLU A 54 14.39 6.83 12.61
CA GLU A 54 15.39 6.97 13.67
C GLU A 54 16.16 8.29 13.59
N GLU A 55 16.63 8.68 12.40
CA GLU A 55 17.51 9.86 12.26
C GLU A 55 16.72 11.16 12.07
N PHE A 56 15.59 11.10 11.36
CA PHE A 56 14.84 12.30 10.97
C PHE A 56 13.53 12.50 11.72
N SER A 57 13.04 11.50 12.49
CA SER A 57 11.72 11.52 13.13
C SER A 57 10.53 11.80 12.17
N LEU A 58 10.71 11.50 10.88
CA LEU A 58 9.76 11.73 9.79
C LEU A 58 8.94 10.47 9.46
N SER A 59 8.47 9.75 10.49
CA SER A 59 7.73 8.48 10.36
C SER A 59 6.49 8.59 9.46
N TYR A 60 5.86 9.77 9.40
CA TYR A 60 4.65 10.04 8.61
C TYR A 60 4.91 10.12 7.09
N VAL A 61 6.16 10.36 6.66
CA VAL A 61 6.53 10.44 5.23
C VAL A 61 6.85 9.06 4.64
N VAL A 62 7.18 8.09 5.49
CA VAL A 62 7.56 6.73 5.07
C VAL A 62 6.51 6.09 4.14
N PRO A 63 5.20 6.09 4.45
CA PRO A 63 4.19 5.50 3.58
C PRO A 63 4.12 6.16 2.19
N VAL A 64 4.38 7.46 2.10
CA VAL A 64 4.39 8.19 0.81
C VAL A 64 5.56 7.73 -0.06
N ILE A 65 6.75 7.61 0.51
CA ILE A 65 7.93 7.13 -0.23
C ILE A 65 7.74 5.67 -0.65
N ASN A 66 7.17 4.84 0.23
CA ASN A 66 6.81 3.46 -0.07
C ASN A 66 5.85 3.36 -1.27
N MET A 67 4.80 4.18 -1.29
CA MET A 67 3.89 4.25 -2.43
C MET A 67 4.61 4.70 -3.70
N LEU A 68 5.49 5.70 -3.66
CA LEU A 68 6.27 6.11 -4.83
C LEU A 68 7.17 5.00 -5.36
N LEU A 69 7.83 4.26 -4.48
CA LEU A 69 8.69 3.13 -4.86
C LEU A 69 7.88 2.00 -5.52
N PHE A 70 6.67 1.71 -5.02
CA PHE A 70 5.77 0.76 -5.68
C PHE A 70 5.25 1.25 -7.03
N ILE A 71 4.91 2.54 -7.15
CA ILE A 71 4.51 3.14 -8.44
C ILE A 71 5.64 2.97 -9.47
N PHE A 72 6.88 3.24 -9.08
CA PHE A 72 8.03 3.03 -9.97
C PHE A 72 8.28 1.57 -10.30
N LEU A 73 8.13 0.65 -9.33
CA LEU A 73 8.25 -0.78 -9.56
C LEU A 73 7.23 -1.26 -10.60
N LEU A 74 5.96 -0.88 -10.45
CA LEU A 74 4.91 -1.22 -11.41
C LEU A 74 5.16 -0.57 -12.78
N ALA A 75 5.63 0.69 -12.80
CA ALA A 75 5.84 1.41 -14.05
C ALA A 75 7.04 0.90 -14.86
N THR A 76 8.15 0.56 -14.19
CA THR A 76 9.42 0.21 -14.85
C THR A 76 9.57 -1.29 -15.05
N VAL A 77 9.25 -2.11 -14.05
CA VAL A 77 9.45 -3.55 -14.07
C VAL A 77 8.24 -4.28 -14.64
N VAL A 78 7.04 -3.94 -14.15
CA VAL A 78 5.78 -4.53 -14.64
C VAL A 78 5.32 -3.89 -15.96
N LYS A 79 5.94 -2.75 -16.34
CA LYS A 79 5.67 -1.98 -17.57
C LYS A 79 4.22 -1.48 -17.68
N ILE A 80 3.59 -1.21 -16.53
CA ILE A 80 2.26 -0.59 -16.46
C ILE A 80 2.41 0.93 -16.68
N PRO A 81 1.51 1.60 -17.41
CA PRO A 81 1.59 3.06 -17.55
C PRO A 81 1.57 3.75 -16.17
N ILE A 82 2.41 4.77 -15.99
CA ILE A 82 2.63 5.46 -14.69
C ILE A 82 1.34 5.85 -13.95
N VAL A 83 0.31 6.27 -14.69
CA VAL A 83 -0.99 6.64 -14.11
C VAL A 83 -1.74 5.44 -13.57
N TRP A 84 -1.73 4.31 -14.29
CA TRP A 84 -2.30 3.06 -13.81
C TRP A 84 -1.50 2.51 -12.63
N SER A 85 -0.17 2.59 -12.66
CA SER A 85 0.68 2.23 -11.52
C SER A 85 0.34 3.05 -10.27
N GLY A 86 0.06 4.34 -10.45
CA GLY A 86 -0.45 5.24 -9.40
C GLY A 86 -1.79 4.79 -8.82
N ILE A 87 -2.80 4.60 -9.68
CA ILE A 87 -4.13 4.12 -9.28
C ILE A 87 -4.01 2.80 -8.51
N MET A 88 -3.26 1.84 -9.06
CA MET A 88 -3.08 0.52 -8.47
C MET A 88 -2.44 0.60 -7.09
N THR A 89 -1.37 1.38 -6.98
CA THR A 89 -0.63 1.51 -5.73
C THR A 89 -1.46 2.21 -4.67
N VAL A 90 -2.07 3.36 -4.98
CA VAL A 90 -2.90 4.09 -4.00
C VAL A 90 -4.06 3.23 -3.53
N THR A 91 -4.73 2.54 -4.45
CA THR A 91 -5.86 1.66 -4.13
C THR A 91 -5.44 0.52 -3.19
N GLY A 92 -4.41 -0.26 -3.57
CA GLY A 92 -4.00 -1.42 -2.79
C GLY A 92 -3.31 -1.04 -1.48
N TYR A 93 -2.51 0.03 -1.47
CA TYR A 93 -1.86 0.51 -0.25
C TYR A 93 -2.89 1.02 0.76
N PHE A 94 -3.89 1.77 0.31
CA PHE A 94 -4.96 2.25 1.21
C PHE A 94 -5.89 1.12 1.65
N ALA A 95 -6.22 0.18 0.78
CA ALA A 95 -6.96 -1.03 1.17
C ALA A 95 -6.23 -1.80 2.26
N TYR A 96 -4.91 -1.97 2.12
CA TYR A 96 -4.07 -2.59 3.15
C TYR A 96 -4.04 -1.76 4.44
N ALA A 97 -3.88 -0.45 4.33
CA ALA A 97 -3.88 0.44 5.50
C ALA A 97 -5.21 0.38 6.27
N VAL A 98 -6.36 0.23 5.59
CA VAL A 98 -7.66 0.00 6.24
C VAL A 98 -7.67 -1.34 6.97
N ILE A 99 -7.22 -2.43 6.33
CA ILE A 99 -7.13 -3.77 6.96
C ILE A 99 -6.25 -3.70 8.22
N GLN A 100 -5.06 -3.11 8.11
CA GLN A 100 -4.13 -2.95 9.22
C GLN A 100 -4.74 -2.10 10.35
N SER A 101 -5.45 -1.02 10.02
CA SER A 101 -6.11 -0.15 11.00
C SER A 101 -7.24 -0.86 11.74
N VAL A 102 -8.03 -1.69 11.03
CA VAL A 102 -9.07 -2.54 11.64
C VAL A 102 -8.45 -3.56 12.58
N LEU A 103 -7.37 -4.22 12.17
CA LEU A 103 -6.67 -5.21 12.99
C LEU A 103 -6.03 -4.58 14.23
N LEU A 104 -5.41 -3.40 14.09
CA LEU A 104 -4.87 -2.63 15.21
C LEU A 104 -5.97 -2.41 16.26
N LYS A 105 -7.13 -1.92 15.84
CA LYS A 105 -8.23 -1.66 16.75
C LYS A 105 -8.82 -2.93 17.36
N ALA A 106 -8.94 -4.00 16.57
CA ALA A 106 -9.48 -5.28 17.04
C ALA A 106 -8.56 -5.97 18.06
N MET A 107 -7.24 -5.88 17.89
CA MET A 107 -6.26 -6.54 18.76
C MET A 107 -5.83 -5.69 19.96
N PHE A 108 -5.74 -4.37 19.78
CA PHE A 108 -5.07 -3.47 20.73
C PHE A 108 -5.97 -2.32 21.23
N GLY A 109 -7.21 -2.22 20.76
CA GLY A 109 -8.16 -1.19 21.20
C GLY A 109 -7.72 0.23 20.82
N ASN A 110 -7.83 1.17 21.77
CA ASN A 110 -7.43 2.58 21.61
C ASN A 110 -5.97 2.84 22.08
N LEU A 111 -5.08 1.85 22.03
CA LEU A 111 -3.68 2.07 22.41
C LEU A 111 -3.06 3.18 21.55
N PRO A 112 -2.35 4.15 22.15
CA PRO A 112 -1.73 5.23 21.41
C PRO A 112 -0.65 4.67 20.46
N ILE A 113 -0.61 5.20 19.23
CA ILE A 113 0.32 4.76 18.17
C ILE A 113 1.78 4.87 18.62
N SER A 114 2.09 5.72 19.60
CA SER A 114 3.41 5.85 20.19
C SER A 114 3.91 4.58 20.89
N GLU A 115 3.04 3.70 21.41
CA GLU A 115 3.45 2.40 21.97
C GLU A 115 3.74 1.32 20.90
N LEU A 116 3.31 1.57 19.67
CA LEU A 116 3.55 0.70 18.51
C LEU A 116 4.81 1.10 17.73
N GLN A 117 5.40 2.26 18.05
CA GLN A 117 6.66 2.70 17.47
C GLN A 117 7.82 2.18 18.34
N ASN A 118 8.90 1.73 17.68
CA ASN A 118 10.16 1.20 18.24
C ASN A 118 10.19 -0.28 18.60
N GLY A 119 10.11 -1.17 17.59
CA GLY A 119 10.50 -2.57 17.75
C GLY A 119 9.75 -3.35 18.84
N SER A 120 8.60 -2.85 19.29
CA SER A 120 7.84 -3.48 20.36
C SER A 120 7.20 -4.77 19.83
N LEU A 121 7.14 -5.80 20.68
CA LEU A 121 6.48 -7.09 20.36
C LEU A 121 5.07 -6.91 19.78
N LYS A 122 4.35 -5.87 20.22
CA LYS A 122 3.02 -5.51 19.71
C LYS A 122 3.06 -5.07 18.24
N GLY A 123 4.07 -4.29 17.84
CA GLY A 123 4.29 -3.86 16.46
C GLY A 123 4.57 -5.05 15.53
N TYR A 124 5.46 -5.97 15.94
CA TYR A 124 5.74 -7.18 15.15
C TYR A 124 4.52 -8.08 15.02
N LEU A 125 3.76 -8.26 16.10
CA LEU A 125 2.50 -9.01 16.06
C LEU A 125 1.51 -8.37 15.08
N LEU A 126 1.36 -7.05 15.10
CA LEU A 126 0.48 -6.35 14.16
C LEU A 126 0.94 -6.54 12.71
N GLN A 127 2.24 -6.43 12.43
CA GLN A 127 2.80 -6.64 11.09
C GLN A 127 2.53 -8.06 10.59
N VAL A 128 2.78 -9.08 11.42
CA VAL A 128 2.55 -10.49 11.05
C VAL A 128 1.08 -10.76 10.76
N VAL A 129 0.18 -10.32 11.65
CA VAL A 129 -1.26 -10.57 11.48
C VAL A 129 -1.81 -9.80 10.28
N SER A 130 -1.36 -8.57 10.08
CA SER A 130 -1.77 -7.75 8.93
C SER A 130 -1.29 -8.35 7.62
N ALA A 131 -0.05 -8.82 7.58
CA ALA A 131 0.52 -9.39 6.39
C ALA A 131 -0.07 -10.77 6.06
N ALA A 132 -0.32 -11.61 7.09
CA ALA A 132 -1.04 -12.87 6.92
C ALA A 132 -2.47 -12.63 6.39
N THR A 133 -3.18 -11.64 6.94
CA THR A 133 -4.53 -11.26 6.50
C THR A 133 -4.51 -10.69 5.08
N GLY A 134 -3.55 -9.82 4.75
CA GLY A 134 -3.37 -9.26 3.42
C GLY A 134 -3.07 -10.32 2.36
N LEU A 135 -2.19 -11.28 2.66
CA LEU A 135 -1.90 -12.42 1.79
C LEU A 135 -3.12 -13.33 1.63
N LEU A 136 -3.88 -13.58 2.70
CA LEU A 136 -5.09 -14.40 2.65
C LEU A 136 -6.16 -13.73 1.78
N ILE A 137 -6.39 -12.42 1.94
CA ILE A 137 -7.31 -11.64 1.11
C ILE A 137 -6.85 -11.64 -0.35
N SER A 138 -5.56 -11.38 -0.58
CA SER A 138 -4.97 -11.41 -1.92
C SER A 138 -5.14 -12.78 -2.60
N PHE A 139 -4.92 -13.87 -1.84
CA PHE A 139 -5.11 -15.23 -2.31
C PHE A 139 -6.57 -15.54 -2.64
N ILE A 140 -7.53 -15.07 -1.82
CA ILE A 140 -8.96 -15.23 -2.10
C ILE A 140 -9.35 -14.45 -3.35
N LEU A 141 -8.90 -13.20 -3.49
CA LEU A 141 -9.16 -12.37 -4.68
C LEU A 141 -8.62 -13.03 -5.94
N TYR A 142 -7.37 -13.52 -5.87
CA TYR A 142 -6.74 -14.22 -6.98
C TYR A 142 -7.47 -15.52 -7.33
N ARG A 143 -7.82 -16.35 -6.35
CA ARG A 143 -8.46 -17.65 -6.57
C ARG A 143 -9.90 -17.53 -7.06
N LYS A 144 -10.63 -16.50 -6.60
CA LYS A 144 -12.01 -16.25 -7.05
C LYS A 144 -12.06 -15.46 -8.35
N GLU A 145 -10.92 -15.08 -8.93
CA GLU A 145 -10.84 -14.16 -10.07
C GLU A 145 -11.67 -12.88 -9.84
N ILE A 146 -11.76 -12.45 -8.58
CA ILE A 146 -12.45 -11.22 -8.18
C ILE A 146 -11.40 -10.12 -8.21
N GLY A 147 -11.49 -9.26 -9.20
CA GLY A 147 -10.59 -8.14 -9.44
C GLY A 147 -10.88 -7.51 -10.79
N PHE A 148 -10.25 -6.38 -11.04
CA PHE A 148 -10.50 -5.58 -12.24
C PHE A 148 -9.43 -5.89 -13.27
N SER A 149 -9.81 -6.07 -14.53
CA SER A 149 -8.84 -6.20 -15.62
C SER A 149 -8.94 -4.99 -16.54
N PRO A 150 -8.69 -3.77 -16.04
CA PRO A 150 -8.77 -2.60 -16.88
C PRO A 150 -7.80 -2.77 -18.04
N ASN A 151 -8.25 -2.43 -19.25
CA ASN A 151 -7.35 -2.29 -20.37
C ASN A 151 -6.29 -1.25 -19.98
N PHE A 152 -5.06 -1.69 -19.70
CA PHE A 152 -3.90 -0.83 -19.39
C PHE A 152 -3.45 0.02 -20.59
N LYS A 153 -4.36 0.29 -21.53
CA LYS A 153 -4.18 1.26 -22.59
C LYS A 153 -3.89 2.63 -21.97
N LYS A 154 -2.96 3.35 -22.59
CA LYS A 154 -2.70 4.75 -22.24
C LYS A 154 -4.01 5.53 -22.34
N LEU A 155 -4.33 6.30 -21.30
CA LEU A 155 -5.47 7.22 -21.30
C LEU A 155 -5.38 8.10 -22.56
N LYS A 156 -6.41 8.06 -23.40
CA LYS A 156 -6.41 8.73 -24.72
C LYS A 156 -6.63 10.24 -24.60
N PHE A 157 -7.30 10.69 -23.54
CA PHE A 157 -7.63 12.10 -23.32
C PHE A 157 -6.64 12.78 -22.35
N LYS A 158 -6.10 13.93 -22.78
CA LYS A 158 -5.13 14.73 -22.00
C LYS A 158 -5.73 15.28 -20.69
N GLU A 159 -7.04 15.56 -20.68
CA GLU A 159 -7.72 16.14 -19.50
C GLU A 159 -7.96 15.10 -18.41
N GLU A 160 -8.43 13.90 -18.76
CA GLU A 160 -8.56 12.78 -17.81
C GLU A 160 -7.21 12.40 -17.19
N TYR A 161 -6.15 12.43 -18.01
CA TYR A 161 -4.78 12.19 -17.54
C TYR A 161 -4.34 13.19 -16.46
N GLY A 162 -4.63 14.48 -16.65
CA GLY A 162 -4.30 15.54 -15.68
C GLY A 162 -5.08 15.43 -14.37
N ILE A 163 -6.38 15.13 -14.47
CA ILE A 163 -7.25 14.97 -13.29
C ILE A 163 -6.77 13.80 -12.41
N VAL A 164 -6.53 12.64 -13.02
CA VAL A 164 -6.12 11.44 -12.27
C VAL A 164 -4.75 11.63 -11.60
N ILE A 165 -3.79 12.24 -12.31
CA ILE A 165 -2.47 12.55 -11.72
C ILE A 165 -2.61 13.51 -10.55
N THR A 166 -3.44 14.55 -10.69
CA THR A 166 -3.70 15.51 -9.61
C THR A 166 -4.29 14.80 -8.40
N LEU A 167 -5.23 13.87 -8.60
CA LEU A 167 -5.82 13.07 -7.53
C LEU A 167 -4.80 12.14 -6.85
N ILE A 168 -3.89 11.52 -7.62
CA ILE A 168 -2.81 10.70 -7.05
C ILE A 168 -1.90 11.58 -6.19
N ILE A 169 -1.43 12.72 -6.71
CA ILE A 169 -0.55 13.64 -5.96
C ILE A 169 -1.26 14.13 -4.70
N LEU A 170 -2.53 14.54 -4.81
CA LEU A 170 -3.33 14.97 -3.68
C LEU A 170 -3.46 13.85 -2.64
N SER A 171 -3.74 12.62 -3.05
CA SER A 171 -3.84 11.47 -2.14
C SER A 171 -2.54 11.18 -1.39
N LEU A 172 -1.39 11.34 -2.05
CA LEU A 172 -0.07 11.18 -1.44
C LEU A 172 0.20 12.27 -0.40
N ILE A 173 -0.07 13.54 -0.74
CA ILE A 173 0.11 14.66 0.19
C ILE A 173 -0.84 14.54 1.40
N SER A 174 -2.11 14.25 1.14
CA SER A 174 -3.11 14.05 2.18
C SER A 174 -2.77 12.90 3.12
N THR A 175 -2.11 11.84 2.62
CA THR A 175 -1.63 10.74 3.48
C THR A 175 -0.66 11.23 4.55
N SER A 176 0.32 12.05 4.18
CA SER A 176 1.26 12.64 5.15
C SER A 176 0.53 13.50 6.19
N ILE A 177 -0.43 14.31 5.75
CA ILE A 177 -1.20 15.21 6.63
C ILE A 177 -2.04 14.40 7.63
N VAL A 178 -2.77 13.40 7.13
CA VAL A 178 -3.65 12.57 7.95
C VAL A 178 -2.86 11.76 8.99
N LEU A 179 -1.71 11.21 8.58
CA LEU A 179 -0.83 10.49 9.49
C LEU A 179 -0.12 11.39 10.49
N TYR A 180 0.13 12.66 10.15
CA TYR A 180 0.67 13.64 11.10
C TYR A 180 -0.27 13.85 12.29
N TYR A 181 -1.59 13.88 12.06
CA TYR A 181 -2.58 13.98 13.15
C TYR A 181 -2.64 12.73 14.04
N SER A 182 -2.06 11.60 13.62
CA SER A 182 -2.00 10.35 14.40
C SER A 182 -3.37 9.82 14.87
N GLU A 183 -4.45 10.21 14.21
CA GLU A 183 -5.81 9.75 14.52
C GLU A 183 -6.19 8.57 13.62
N VAL A 184 -6.30 7.38 14.21
CA VAL A 184 -6.55 6.11 13.49
C VAL A 184 -7.89 6.15 12.74
N TRP A 185 -8.92 6.74 13.36
CA TRP A 185 -10.26 6.85 12.75
C TRP A 185 -10.27 7.72 11.51
N LEU A 186 -9.62 8.89 11.58
CA LEU A 186 -9.52 9.82 10.47
C LEU A 186 -8.74 9.18 9.31
N SER A 187 -7.65 8.49 9.65
CA SER A 187 -6.85 7.70 8.69
C SER A 187 -7.68 6.60 8.02
N MET A 188 -8.42 5.82 8.79
CA MET A 188 -9.22 4.70 8.28
C MET A 188 -10.32 5.18 7.33
N ILE A 189 -11.07 6.23 7.71
CA ILE A 189 -12.14 6.79 6.87
C ILE A 189 -11.55 7.37 5.58
N PHE A 190 -10.45 8.13 5.70
CA PHE A 190 -9.78 8.72 4.54
C PHE A 190 -9.30 7.65 3.55
N PHE A 191 -8.57 6.62 4.02
CA PHE A 191 -8.07 5.55 3.17
C PHE A 191 -9.20 4.72 2.55
N ALA A 192 -10.27 4.44 3.30
CA ALA A 192 -11.44 3.73 2.77
C ALA A 192 -12.16 4.54 1.67
N LEU A 193 -12.34 5.84 1.86
CA LEU A 193 -12.97 6.71 0.86
C LEU A 193 -12.13 6.81 -0.41
N VAL A 194 -10.83 7.04 -0.29
CA VAL A 194 -9.96 7.21 -1.46
C VAL A 194 -9.78 5.89 -2.21
N SER A 195 -9.56 4.77 -1.51
CA SER A 195 -9.50 3.45 -2.16
C SER A 195 -10.83 3.10 -2.85
N GLY A 196 -11.98 3.35 -2.20
CA GLY A 196 -13.30 3.17 -2.79
C GLY A 196 -13.53 4.02 -4.03
N PHE A 197 -13.09 5.28 -4.02
CA PHE A 197 -13.17 6.17 -5.17
C PHE A 197 -12.33 5.67 -6.35
N PHE A 198 -11.08 5.25 -6.12
CA PHE A 198 -10.24 4.73 -7.19
C PHE A 198 -10.72 3.39 -7.73
N ILE A 199 -11.29 2.53 -6.88
CA ILE A 199 -11.97 1.30 -7.31
C ILE A 199 -13.17 1.64 -8.19
N TYR A 200 -14.03 2.55 -7.73
CA TYR A 200 -15.21 2.99 -8.51
C TYR A 200 -14.81 3.57 -9.86
N TYR A 201 -13.76 4.40 -9.90
CA TYR A 201 -13.21 4.95 -11.14
C TYR A 201 -12.66 3.85 -12.06
N ALA A 202 -11.93 2.88 -11.52
CA ALA A 202 -11.38 1.75 -12.28
C ALA A 202 -12.51 0.89 -12.89
N VAL A 203 -13.56 0.59 -12.10
CA VAL A 203 -14.75 -0.16 -12.55
C VAL A 203 -15.51 0.60 -13.64
N GLY A 204 -15.79 1.88 -13.40
CA GLY A 204 -16.53 2.69 -14.38
C GLY A 204 -15.80 2.83 -15.71
N LYS A 205 -14.48 2.71 -15.71
CA LYS A 205 -13.68 2.72 -16.93
C LYS A 205 -13.65 1.36 -17.64
N GLU A 206 -13.62 0.25 -16.91
CA GLU A 206 -13.77 -1.11 -17.47
C GLU A 206 -15.08 -1.22 -18.26
N TYR A 207 -16.21 -0.82 -17.67
CA TYR A 207 -17.52 -0.82 -18.34
C TYR A 207 -17.67 0.14 -19.54
N ARG A 208 -16.80 1.16 -19.66
CA ARG A 208 -16.84 2.12 -20.79
C ARG A 208 -15.95 1.68 -21.96
N ASP A 209 -14.97 0.82 -21.71
CA ASP A 209 -14.01 0.32 -22.69
C ASP A 209 -14.39 -1.07 -23.26
N ASP A 210 -15.44 -1.71 -22.71
CA ASP A 210 -16.15 -2.90 -23.24
C ASP A 210 -17.33 -2.50 -24.15
#